data_AF-A0A8J3W9H7-F1
#
_entry.id   AF-A0A8J3W9H7-F1
#
_cell.length_a   1.000
_cell.length_b   1.000
_cell.length_c   1.000
_cell.angle_alpha   90.00
_cell.angle_beta   90.00
_cell.angle_gamma   90.00
#
_symmetry.space_group_name_H-M   'P 1'
#
loop_
_entity.id
_entity.type
_entity.pdbx_description
1 polymer ?
#
loop_
_entity_poly.entity_id
_entity_poly.type
_entity_poly.pdbx_seq_one_letter_code
_entity_poly.pdbx_strand_id
1 'polypeptide(L)'
;MRSLGRRRVVVWAAVATVLLVLCGGAAWSLTRFEARHEALAEPPADLMIQPGVSAAEVEAVKGGLRAADRYFRSVLGTGVDERVEVRLARERGCRWPMSATGPATAWAESHFLCVNTMSPTWREVMADDVTAARSIVAHEHVHNLQGQIGCRRSSDEHEWLWLFEGMAVHLAYQAMVAEGRWKDEEALDQIRRWGVDDPQLGPLSAYERTGAGAGDPAYALFHLATRSLVQQAGEPSSLLTFCRQVARGRPWREAFAGAFGLSVEAFYARFEEERRR
;
A
#
# COMPACT_ATOMS: atom_id res chain seq x y z
N MET A 1 -48.12 -8.64 47.81
CA MET A 1 -47.56 -9.30 46.60
C MET A 1 -46.98 -8.36 45.53
N ARG A 2 -47.21 -7.02 45.54
CA ARG A 2 -46.67 -6.10 44.51
C ARG A 2 -45.18 -5.68 44.67
N SER A 3 -44.53 -5.91 45.81
CA SER A 3 -43.15 -5.43 46.06
C SER A 3 -42.04 -6.35 45.52
N LEU A 4 -42.31 -7.64 45.34
CA LEU A 4 -41.32 -8.62 44.85
C LEU A 4 -41.02 -8.46 43.35
N GLY A 5 -42.01 -8.06 42.55
CA GLY A 5 -41.82 -7.79 41.12
C GLY A 5 -40.93 -6.57 40.85
N ARG A 6 -41.09 -5.50 41.63
CA ARG A 6 -40.32 -4.25 41.47
C ARG A 6 -38.85 -4.42 41.83
N ARG A 7 -38.52 -5.21 42.86
CA ARG A 7 -37.13 -5.54 43.22
C ARG A 7 -36.43 -6.38 42.14
N ARG A 8 -37.13 -7.36 41.56
CA ARG A 8 -36.56 -8.18 40.47
C ARG A 8 -36.26 -7.34 39.23
N VAL A 9 -37.14 -6.44 38.83
CA VAL A 9 -36.92 -5.54 37.67
C VAL A 9 -35.70 -4.63 37.89
N VAL A 10 -35.54 -4.06 39.10
CA VAL A 10 -34.38 -3.21 39.42
C VAL A 10 -33.07 -4.01 39.40
N VAL A 11 -33.05 -5.24 39.93
CA VAL A 11 -31.86 -6.10 39.90
C VAL A 11 -31.50 -6.49 38.47
N TRP A 12 -32.47 -6.87 37.64
CA TRP A 12 -32.21 -7.22 36.23
C TRP A 12 -31.74 -6.02 35.41
N ALA A 13 -32.28 -4.82 35.64
CA ALA A 13 -31.81 -3.60 34.99
C ALA A 13 -30.38 -3.24 35.40
N ALA A 14 -30.02 -3.41 36.68
CA ALA A 14 -28.65 -3.20 37.15
C ALA A 14 -27.67 -4.21 36.56
N VAL A 15 -28.04 -5.50 36.51
CA VAL A 15 -27.23 -6.56 35.87
C VAL A 15 -27.03 -6.29 34.38
N ALA A 16 -28.09 -5.93 33.65
CA ALA A 16 -28.00 -5.59 32.23
C ALA A 16 -27.08 -4.37 31.98
N THR A 17 -27.16 -3.36 32.83
CA THR A 17 -26.29 -2.17 32.74
C THR A 17 -24.82 -2.53 32.98
N VAL A 18 -24.53 -3.34 34.00
CA VAL A 18 -23.17 -3.81 34.29
C VAL A 18 -22.63 -4.65 33.13
N LEU A 19 -23.43 -5.55 32.56
CA LEU A 19 -23.04 -6.34 31.40
C LEU A 19 -22.77 -5.47 30.16
N LEU A 20 -23.60 -4.46 29.88
CA LEU A 20 -23.36 -3.52 28.78
C LEU A 20 -22.08 -2.71 28.97
N VAL A 21 -21.79 -2.26 30.19
CA VAL A 21 -20.55 -1.54 30.51
C VAL A 21 -19.33 -2.46 30.38
N LEU A 22 -19.42 -3.70 30.85
CA LEU A 22 -18.32 -4.68 30.75
C LEU A 22 -18.09 -5.12 29.29
N CYS A 23 -19.15 -5.42 28.54
CA CYS A 23 -19.06 -5.76 27.12
C CYS A 23 -18.59 -4.57 26.29
N GLY A 24 -19.06 -3.36 26.57
CA GLY A 24 -18.60 -2.13 25.92
C GLY A 24 -17.14 -1.82 26.24
N GLY A 25 -16.72 -1.98 27.50
CA GLY A 25 -15.33 -1.81 27.92
C GLY A 25 -14.40 -2.87 27.34
N ALA A 26 -14.83 -4.13 27.26
CA ALA A 26 -14.09 -5.20 26.61
C ALA A 26 -13.98 -4.98 25.10
N ALA A 27 -15.08 -4.63 24.42
CA ALA A 27 -15.09 -4.30 23.00
C ALA A 27 -14.19 -3.09 22.69
N TRP A 28 -14.26 -2.04 23.52
CA TRP A 28 -13.40 -0.86 23.40
C TRP A 28 -11.92 -1.22 23.61
N SER A 29 -11.61 -2.00 24.66
CA SER A 29 -10.25 -2.47 24.94
C SER A 29 -9.69 -3.34 23.82
N LEU A 30 -10.53 -4.18 23.19
CA LEU A 30 -10.13 -5.06 22.08
C LEU A 30 -9.97 -4.30 20.76
N THR A 31 -10.72 -3.22 20.55
CA THR A 31 -10.70 -2.45 19.29
C THR A 31 -9.74 -1.26 19.31
N ARG A 32 -9.24 -0.85 20.49
CA ARG A 32 -8.32 0.28 20.60
C ARG A 32 -6.96 -0.05 19.97
N PHE A 33 -6.47 0.81 19.08
CA PHE A 33 -5.09 0.78 18.64
C PHE A 33 -4.26 1.57 19.66
N GLU A 34 -3.76 0.90 20.70
CA GLU A 34 -2.93 1.55 21.70
C GLU A 34 -1.60 1.97 21.08
N ALA A 35 -1.43 3.28 20.93
CA ALA A 35 -0.30 3.84 20.22
C ALA A 35 0.06 5.22 20.77
N ARG A 36 1.36 5.52 20.74
CA ARG A 36 1.85 6.90 20.85
C ARG A 36 1.73 7.57 19.49
N HIS A 37 1.46 8.87 19.51
CA HIS A 37 1.30 9.67 18.30
C HIS A 37 2.58 10.49 18.03
N GLU A 38 3.03 10.49 16.77
CA GLU A 38 4.06 11.40 16.26
C GLU A 38 3.58 12.04 14.96
N ALA A 39 3.69 13.37 14.86
CA ALA A 39 3.39 14.07 13.61
C ALA A 39 4.65 14.17 12.72
N LEU A 40 4.45 13.99 11.42
CA LEU A 40 5.40 14.34 10.37
C LEU A 40 4.84 15.49 9.55
N ALA A 41 5.63 16.55 9.36
CA ALA A 41 5.20 17.73 8.62
C ALA A 41 5.26 17.51 7.10
N GLU A 42 6.33 16.86 6.62
CA GLU A 42 6.62 16.68 5.20
C GLU A 42 7.11 15.24 4.92
N PRO A 43 6.33 14.41 4.19
CA PRO A 43 4.93 14.64 3.83
C PRO A 43 4.03 14.72 5.08
N PRO A 44 2.84 15.35 5.00
CA PRO A 44 1.93 15.45 6.13
C PRO A 44 1.42 14.07 6.55
N ALA A 45 1.84 13.60 7.72
CA ALA A 45 1.40 12.30 8.24
C ALA A 45 1.28 12.29 9.77
N ASP A 46 0.37 11.44 10.26
CA ASP A 46 0.19 11.14 11.68
C ASP A 46 0.57 9.69 11.95
N LEU A 47 1.72 9.48 12.61
CA LEU A 47 2.21 8.15 12.94
C LEU A 47 1.58 7.70 14.26
N MET A 48 0.85 6.58 14.20
CA MET A 48 0.31 5.84 15.33
C MET A 48 1.21 4.64 15.59
N ILE A 49 2.05 4.71 16.62
CA ILE A 49 3.15 3.77 16.86
C ILE A 49 2.80 2.90 18.08
N GLN A 50 2.66 1.58 17.88
CA GLN A 50 2.42 0.67 18.99
C GLN A 50 3.64 0.53 19.93
N PRO A 51 3.42 0.17 21.21
CA PRO A 51 4.50 -0.21 22.10
C PRO A 51 5.43 -1.27 21.48
N GLY A 52 6.73 -1.15 21.74
CA GLY A 52 7.74 -2.10 21.27
C GLY A 52 8.20 -1.92 19.82
N VAL A 53 7.61 -1.01 19.04
CA VAL A 53 8.18 -0.58 17.76
C VAL A 53 9.44 0.23 18.01
N SER A 54 10.55 -0.15 17.38
CA SER A 54 11.86 0.47 17.59
C SER A 54 11.99 1.83 16.91
N ALA A 55 12.92 2.66 17.38
CA ALA A 55 13.23 3.93 16.72
C ALA A 55 13.73 3.75 15.28
N ALA A 56 14.46 2.66 15.01
CA ALA A 56 14.95 2.35 13.66
C ALA A 56 13.79 2.07 12.69
N GLU A 57 12.77 1.33 13.11
CA GLU A 57 11.57 1.07 12.31
C GLU A 57 10.79 2.37 12.05
N VAL A 58 10.64 3.22 13.07
CA VAL A 58 9.99 4.54 12.91
C VAL A 58 10.74 5.40 11.88
N GLU A 59 12.07 5.45 11.95
CA GLU A 59 12.88 6.22 11.01
C GLU A 59 12.94 5.60 9.60
N ALA A 60 12.82 4.28 9.47
CA ALA A 60 12.63 3.62 8.17
C ALA A 60 11.30 4.06 7.54
N VAL A 61 10.21 4.06 8.30
CA VAL A 61 8.89 4.54 7.82
C VAL A 61 8.93 6.00 7.41
N LYS A 62 9.42 6.90 8.27
CA LYS A 62 9.56 8.33 7.92
C LYS A 62 10.47 8.53 6.71
N GLY A 63 11.55 7.75 6.61
CA GLY A 63 12.49 7.79 5.50
C GLY A 63 11.84 7.40 4.16
N GLY A 64 11.03 6.34 4.14
CA GLY A 64 10.28 5.91 2.96
C GLY A 64 9.26 6.95 2.50
N LEU A 65 8.47 7.50 3.43
CA LEU A 65 7.49 8.56 3.16
C LEU A 65 8.16 9.79 2.53
N ARG A 66 9.25 10.29 3.14
CA ARG A 66 9.99 11.45 2.63
C ARG A 66 10.61 11.21 1.27
N ALA A 67 11.24 10.05 1.06
CA ALA A 67 11.87 9.73 -0.21
C ALA A 67 10.83 9.67 -1.35
N ALA A 68 9.70 9.01 -1.11
CA ALA A 68 8.59 8.96 -2.05
C ALA A 68 8.04 10.36 -2.37
N ASP A 69 7.67 11.16 -1.36
CA ASP A 69 7.08 12.48 -1.59
C ASP A 69 8.06 13.45 -2.29
N ARG A 70 9.35 13.43 -1.94
CA ARG A 70 10.37 14.22 -2.64
C ARG A 70 10.50 13.81 -4.12
N TYR A 71 10.49 12.51 -4.40
CA TYR A 71 10.52 12.02 -5.77
C TYR A 71 9.26 12.44 -6.53
N PHE A 72 8.08 12.29 -5.94
CA PHE A 72 6.82 12.71 -6.58
C PHE A 72 6.85 14.20 -6.92
N ARG A 73 7.23 15.05 -5.96
CA ARG A 73 7.29 16.50 -6.19
C ARG A 73 8.30 16.88 -7.27
N SER A 74 9.47 16.25 -7.28
CA SER A 74 10.55 16.60 -8.23
C SER A 74 10.34 16.04 -9.64
N VAL A 75 9.80 14.83 -9.77
CA VAL A 75 9.67 14.15 -11.07
C VAL A 75 8.25 14.21 -11.63
N LEU A 76 7.24 14.13 -10.76
CA LEU A 76 5.82 14.06 -11.15
C LEU A 76 5.11 15.42 -11.00
N GLY A 77 5.77 16.40 -10.38
CA GLY A 77 5.26 17.75 -10.16
C GLY A 77 4.13 17.84 -9.12
N THR A 78 3.91 16.79 -8.33
CA THR A 78 2.86 16.73 -7.28
C THR A 78 3.33 15.83 -6.16
N GLY A 79 2.89 16.08 -4.92
CA GLY A 79 3.12 15.19 -3.78
C GLY A 79 1.83 14.63 -3.21
N VAL A 80 1.92 13.97 -2.05
CA VAL A 80 0.76 13.69 -1.21
C VAL A 80 0.59 14.89 -0.27
N ASP A 81 -0.44 15.69 -0.53
CA ASP A 81 -0.71 16.92 0.20
C ASP A 81 -1.75 16.71 1.31
N GLU A 82 -2.54 15.65 1.21
CA GLU A 82 -3.48 15.25 2.23
C GLU A 82 -2.79 14.48 3.36
N ARG A 83 -3.26 14.70 4.59
CA ARG A 83 -2.68 14.08 5.78
C ARG A 83 -2.95 12.57 5.79
N VAL A 84 -1.89 11.76 5.91
CA VAL A 84 -1.98 10.30 5.95
C VAL A 84 -1.88 9.79 7.39
N GLU A 85 -2.83 8.97 7.83
CA GLU A 85 -2.68 8.19 9.06
C GLU A 85 -1.75 7.00 8.81
N VAL A 86 -0.67 6.87 9.58
CA VAL A 86 0.35 5.84 9.41
C VAL A 86 0.42 4.97 10.66
N ARG A 87 -0.05 3.73 10.59
CA ARG A 87 0.00 2.79 11.72
C ARG A 87 1.24 1.91 11.66
N LEU A 88 1.99 1.85 12.76
CA LEU A 88 3.06 0.87 12.96
C LEU A 88 2.55 -0.17 13.97
N ALA A 89 2.11 -1.30 13.43
CA ALA A 89 1.43 -2.38 14.12
C ALA A 89 2.42 -3.48 14.52
N ARG A 90 2.50 -3.81 15.81
CA ARG A 90 3.39 -4.84 16.35
C ARG A 90 2.64 -6.00 17.00
N GLU A 91 1.74 -5.72 17.94
CA GLU A 91 1.02 -6.74 18.70
C GLU A 91 -0.38 -6.96 18.12
N ARG A 92 -1.06 -5.87 17.77
CA ARG A 92 -2.35 -5.90 17.09
C ARG A 92 -2.16 -5.49 15.65
N GLY A 93 -2.77 -6.22 14.72
CA GLY A 93 -2.73 -5.86 13.31
C GLY A 93 -3.37 -4.50 13.07
N CYS A 94 -3.08 -3.94 11.92
CA CYS A 94 -3.48 -2.59 11.55
C CYS A 94 -5.01 -2.34 11.55
N ARG A 95 -5.84 -3.38 11.41
CA ARG A 95 -7.29 -3.32 11.64
C ARG A 95 -7.73 -4.53 12.43
N TRP A 96 -8.72 -4.35 13.29
CA TRP A 96 -9.42 -5.47 13.91
C TRP A 96 -10.28 -6.20 12.85
N PRO A 97 -10.32 -7.55 12.81
CA PRO A 97 -9.64 -8.50 13.70
C PRO A 97 -8.29 -9.03 13.16
N MET A 98 -7.63 -8.33 12.24
CA MET A 98 -6.35 -8.78 11.66
C MET A 98 -5.24 -8.83 12.72
N SER A 99 -4.41 -9.87 12.65
CA SER A 99 -3.21 -10.01 13.48
C SER A 99 -2.06 -9.14 12.95
N ALA A 100 -1.10 -8.83 13.82
CA ALA A 100 0.15 -8.16 13.41
C ALA A 100 1.10 -9.06 12.61
N THR A 101 0.70 -10.31 12.38
CA THR A 101 1.32 -11.29 11.47
C THR A 101 0.42 -11.57 10.27
N GLY A 102 -0.45 -10.62 9.92
CA GLY A 102 -1.34 -10.74 8.77
C GLY A 102 -0.57 -11.02 7.47
N PRO A 103 -1.26 -11.45 6.41
CA PRO A 103 -0.61 -11.91 5.18
C PRO A 103 0.17 -10.81 4.45
N ALA A 104 -0.15 -9.54 4.68
CA ALA A 104 0.53 -8.40 4.07
C ALA A 104 1.49 -7.74 5.07
N THR A 105 2.71 -7.46 4.62
CA THR A 105 3.73 -6.73 5.40
C THR A 105 3.34 -5.27 5.62
N ALA A 106 2.80 -4.64 4.59
CA ALA A 106 2.20 -3.32 4.67
C ALA A 106 0.98 -3.27 3.75
N TRP A 107 0.13 -2.26 3.95
CA TRP A 107 -0.91 -1.91 3.00
C TRP A 107 -1.33 -0.45 3.18
N ALA A 108 -1.95 0.10 2.15
CA ALA A 108 -2.51 1.44 2.18
C ALA A 108 -3.95 1.47 1.70
N GLU A 109 -4.68 2.47 2.19
CA GLU A 109 -5.94 2.99 1.66
C GLU A 109 -5.78 4.48 1.36
N SER A 110 -6.81 5.13 0.81
CA SER A 110 -6.78 6.60 0.70
C SER A 110 -6.60 7.20 2.10
N HIS A 111 -5.55 8.01 2.27
CA HIS A 111 -5.18 8.68 3.53
C HIS A 111 -4.80 7.74 4.68
N PHE A 112 -4.43 6.49 4.37
CA PHE A 112 -4.08 5.51 5.38
C PHE A 112 -2.93 4.62 4.89
N LEU A 113 -1.99 4.33 5.77
CA LEU A 113 -0.93 3.35 5.57
C LEU A 113 -0.77 2.56 6.85
N CYS A 114 -0.51 1.26 6.73
CA CYS A 114 -0.05 0.49 7.87
C CYS A 114 1.09 -0.45 7.54
N VAL A 115 2.00 -0.58 8.50
CA VAL A 115 3.12 -1.53 8.49
C VAL A 115 2.95 -2.51 9.64
N ASN A 116 2.94 -3.81 9.34
CA ASN A 116 3.00 -4.88 10.33
C ASN A 116 4.46 -5.18 10.66
N THR A 117 4.96 -4.59 11.74
CA THR A 117 6.37 -4.68 12.13
C THR A 117 6.80 -6.09 12.60
N MET A 118 5.83 -6.98 12.82
CA MET A 118 6.09 -8.38 13.16
C MET A 118 5.97 -9.33 11.98
N SER A 119 5.64 -8.84 10.77
CA SER A 119 5.64 -9.71 9.60
C SER A 119 7.06 -10.27 9.37
N PRO A 120 7.20 -11.53 8.91
CA PRO A 120 8.50 -12.11 8.61
C PRO A 120 9.31 -11.25 7.65
N THR A 121 8.69 -10.80 6.55
CA THR A 121 9.33 -9.95 5.54
C THR A 121 9.81 -8.62 6.13
N TRP A 122 9.01 -7.94 6.97
CA TRP A 122 9.45 -6.68 7.58
C TRP A 122 10.70 -6.86 8.44
N ARG A 123 10.72 -7.91 9.27
CA ARG A 123 11.85 -8.21 10.15
C ARG A 123 13.10 -8.56 9.34
N GLU A 124 12.94 -9.30 8.25
CA GLU A 124 14.02 -9.63 7.31
C GLU A 124 14.60 -8.36 6.67
N VAL A 125 13.78 -7.54 6.01
CA VAL A 125 14.30 -6.33 5.35
C VAL A 125 14.87 -5.33 6.35
N MET A 126 14.31 -5.20 7.56
CA MET A 126 14.88 -4.34 8.59
C MET A 126 16.24 -4.84 9.11
N ALA A 127 16.50 -6.14 9.07
CA ALA A 127 17.77 -6.73 9.47
C ALA A 127 18.83 -6.62 8.36
N ASP A 128 18.42 -6.84 7.11
CA ASP A 128 19.36 -7.04 5.98
C ASP A 128 19.53 -5.78 5.11
N ASP A 129 18.44 -5.07 4.80
CA ASP A 129 18.43 -3.90 3.92
C ASP A 129 17.33 -2.90 4.29
N VAL A 130 17.67 -1.93 5.14
CA VAL A 130 16.76 -0.85 5.54
C VAL A 130 16.25 -0.04 4.34
N THR A 131 16.95 -0.04 3.20
CA THR A 131 16.44 0.60 1.97
C THR A 131 15.26 -0.18 1.38
N ALA A 132 15.28 -1.52 1.44
CA ALA A 132 14.12 -2.33 1.08
C ALA A 132 12.94 -2.09 2.04
N ALA A 133 13.18 -1.92 3.34
CA ALA A 133 12.12 -1.52 4.28
C ALA A 133 11.50 -0.16 3.92
N ARG A 134 12.34 0.81 3.52
CA ARG A 134 11.87 2.12 3.04
C ARG A 134 11.11 2.02 1.72
N SER A 135 11.50 1.14 0.81
CA SER A 135 10.81 0.97 -0.47
C SER A 135 9.42 0.37 -0.30
N ILE A 136 9.21 -0.53 0.68
CA ILE A 136 7.87 -1.01 1.06
C ILE A 136 6.99 0.17 1.50
N VAL A 137 7.51 1.05 2.35
CA VAL A 137 6.75 2.22 2.81
C VAL A 137 6.49 3.22 1.68
N ALA A 138 7.48 3.40 0.79
CA ALA A 138 7.33 4.22 -0.40
C ALA A 138 6.25 3.66 -1.35
N HIS A 139 6.18 2.34 -1.54
CA HIS A 139 5.14 1.65 -2.31
C HIS A 139 3.75 2.00 -1.78
N GLU A 140 3.55 1.82 -0.48
CA GLU A 140 2.27 2.16 0.15
C GLU A 140 1.95 3.67 0.08
N HIS A 141 2.97 4.53 0.05
CA HIS A 141 2.76 5.96 -0.13
C HIS A 141 2.36 6.33 -1.57
N VAL A 142 2.79 5.55 -2.57
CA VAL A 142 2.27 5.70 -3.95
C VAL A 142 0.77 5.44 -3.97
N HIS A 143 0.26 4.46 -3.21
CA HIS A 143 -1.18 4.25 -3.13
C HIS A 143 -1.95 5.42 -2.50
N ASN A 144 -1.31 6.16 -1.58
CA ASN A 144 -1.89 7.41 -1.06
C ASN A 144 -1.96 8.48 -2.17
N LEU A 145 -0.92 8.61 -2.99
CA LEU A 145 -0.94 9.48 -4.17
C LEU A 145 -2.01 9.06 -5.18
N GLN A 146 -2.11 7.76 -5.49
CA GLN A 146 -3.14 7.23 -6.38
C GLN A 146 -4.57 7.47 -5.85
N GLY A 147 -4.75 7.36 -4.52
CA GLY A 147 -5.98 7.71 -3.83
C GLY A 147 -6.33 9.19 -3.98
N GLN A 148 -5.38 10.09 -3.71
CA GLN A 148 -5.53 11.54 -3.84
C GLN A 148 -5.87 11.97 -5.29
N ILE A 149 -5.25 11.33 -6.29
CA ILE A 149 -5.53 11.63 -7.71
C ILE A 149 -6.88 11.04 -8.16
N GLY A 150 -7.37 10.01 -7.47
CA GLY A 150 -8.65 9.35 -7.75
C GLY A 150 -8.57 8.16 -8.71
N CYS A 151 -7.38 7.57 -8.91
CA CYS A 151 -7.23 6.35 -9.73
C CYS A 151 -7.33 5.05 -8.94
N ARG A 152 -7.57 5.15 -7.64
CA ARG A 152 -8.03 4.04 -6.81
C ARG A 152 -9.55 3.96 -6.87
N ARG A 153 -10.12 2.84 -7.33
CA ARG A 153 -11.56 2.60 -7.25
C ARG A 153 -11.93 2.05 -5.87
N SER A 154 -13.13 2.35 -5.41
CA SER A 154 -13.66 1.89 -4.12
C SER A 154 -14.14 0.43 -4.12
N SER A 155 -14.12 -0.24 -5.27
CA SER A 155 -14.45 -1.66 -5.40
C SER A 155 -13.19 -2.51 -5.30
N ASP A 156 -13.28 -3.64 -4.61
CA ASP A 156 -12.22 -4.67 -4.60
C ASP A 156 -11.89 -5.18 -6.02
N GLU A 157 -12.74 -4.89 -7.01
CA GLU A 157 -12.49 -5.09 -8.44
C GLU A 157 -11.67 -3.92 -9.02
N HIS A 158 -10.40 -4.19 -9.30
CA HIS A 158 -9.54 -3.30 -10.08
C HIS A 158 -9.45 -3.84 -11.51
N GLU A 159 -9.79 -3.05 -12.53
CA GLU A 159 -9.73 -3.47 -13.95
C GLU A 159 -8.35 -3.24 -14.60
N TRP A 160 -7.32 -2.92 -13.80
CA TRP A 160 -5.93 -2.71 -14.23
C TRP A 160 -4.95 -3.00 -13.09
N LEU A 161 -5.19 -4.08 -12.33
CA LEU A 161 -4.41 -4.42 -11.12
C LEU A 161 -2.89 -4.38 -11.36
N TRP A 162 -2.42 -5.03 -12.42
CA TRP A 162 -0.99 -5.03 -12.76
C TRP A 162 -0.41 -3.61 -12.89
N LEU A 163 -1.17 -2.66 -13.45
CA LEU A 163 -0.69 -1.29 -13.64
C LEU A 163 -0.79 -0.51 -12.33
N PHE A 164 -1.86 -0.74 -11.55
CA PHE A 164 -2.06 -0.10 -10.26
C PHE A 164 -0.94 -0.44 -9.27
N GLU A 165 -0.63 -1.73 -9.11
CA GLU A 165 0.45 -2.21 -8.25
C GLU A 165 1.82 -1.97 -8.87
N GLY A 166 1.95 -2.16 -10.20
CA GLY A 166 3.21 -1.91 -10.91
C GLY A 166 3.65 -0.45 -10.83
N MET A 167 2.73 0.51 -10.86
CA MET A 167 2.98 1.92 -10.54
C MET A 167 3.56 2.11 -9.15
N ALA A 168 2.99 1.44 -8.15
CA ALA A 168 3.44 1.55 -6.77
C ALA A 168 4.86 1.00 -6.59
N VAL A 169 5.16 -0.18 -7.14
CA VAL A 169 6.52 -0.75 -7.07
C VAL A 169 7.50 0.11 -7.86
N HIS A 170 7.13 0.53 -9.07
CA HIS A 170 8.02 1.30 -9.95
C HIS A 170 8.41 2.65 -9.34
N LEU A 171 7.44 3.45 -8.91
CA LEU A 171 7.69 4.77 -8.36
C LEU A 171 8.40 4.69 -7.00
N ALA A 172 8.12 3.66 -6.19
CA ALA A 172 8.85 3.42 -4.93
C ALA A 172 10.34 3.13 -5.16
N TYR A 173 10.66 2.31 -6.17
CA TYR A 173 12.05 1.97 -6.49
C TYR A 173 12.77 3.18 -7.08
N GLN A 174 12.13 3.93 -7.97
CA GLN A 174 12.69 5.17 -8.52
C GLN A 174 12.92 6.23 -7.43
N ALA A 175 12.10 6.28 -6.38
CA ALA A 175 12.36 7.14 -5.23
C ALA A 175 13.64 6.73 -4.47
N MET A 176 13.92 5.43 -4.33
CA MET A 176 15.17 4.96 -3.71
C MET A 176 16.39 5.27 -4.60
N VAL A 177 16.23 5.16 -5.92
CA VAL A 177 17.28 5.51 -6.89
C VAL A 177 17.59 7.01 -6.88
N ALA A 178 16.55 7.86 -6.88
CA ALA A 178 16.70 9.31 -6.85
C ALA A 178 17.40 9.82 -5.57
N GLU A 179 17.27 9.09 -4.47
CA GLU A 179 17.95 9.37 -3.20
C GLU A 179 19.40 8.83 -3.15
N GLY A 180 19.87 8.19 -4.23
CA GLY A 180 21.19 7.55 -4.29
C GLY A 180 21.34 6.35 -3.36
N ARG A 181 20.22 5.75 -2.91
CA ARG A 181 20.23 4.58 -2.03
C ARG A 181 20.36 3.28 -2.80
N TRP A 182 19.84 3.27 -4.01
CA TRP A 182 20.02 2.21 -4.98
C TRP A 182 20.52 2.78 -6.30
N LYS A 183 21.19 1.94 -7.07
CA LYS A 183 21.34 2.09 -8.51
C LYS A 183 20.17 1.44 -9.22
N ASP A 184 20.00 1.78 -10.49
CA ASP A 184 18.94 1.22 -11.33
C ASP A 184 19.08 -0.30 -11.46
N GLU A 185 20.31 -0.83 -11.48
CA GLU A 185 20.57 -2.27 -11.50
C GLU A 185 20.17 -2.96 -10.20
N GLU A 186 20.36 -2.31 -9.05
CA GLU A 186 19.98 -2.85 -7.74
C GLU A 186 18.46 -2.92 -7.61
N ALA A 187 17.74 -1.94 -8.15
CA ALA A 187 16.28 -1.98 -8.27
C ALA A 187 15.81 -3.18 -9.13
N LEU A 188 16.53 -3.50 -10.21
CA LEU A 188 16.26 -4.69 -11.03
C LEU A 188 16.60 -6.01 -10.32
N ASP A 189 17.65 -6.02 -9.49
CA ASP A 189 18.00 -7.18 -8.67
C ASP A 189 16.91 -7.52 -7.65
N GLN A 190 16.25 -6.51 -7.06
CA GLN A 190 15.12 -6.75 -6.17
C GLN A 190 13.99 -7.51 -6.91
N ILE A 191 13.63 -7.08 -8.12
CA ILE A 191 12.60 -7.72 -8.94
C ILE A 191 12.94 -9.19 -9.24
N ARG A 192 14.21 -9.48 -9.54
CA ARG A 192 14.70 -10.86 -9.73
C ARG A 192 14.53 -11.70 -8.47
N ARG A 193 14.89 -11.15 -7.29
CA ARG A 193 14.69 -11.84 -6.00
C ARG A 193 13.23 -12.15 -5.72
N TRP A 194 12.33 -11.25 -6.13
CA TRP A 194 10.88 -11.45 -5.99
C TRP A 194 10.27 -12.39 -7.05
N GLY A 195 11.07 -12.94 -7.96
CA GLY A 195 10.66 -14.04 -8.83
C GLY A 195 10.08 -13.63 -10.18
N VAL A 196 10.56 -12.55 -10.80
CA VAL A 196 10.13 -12.16 -12.16
C VAL A 196 10.33 -13.26 -13.22
N ASP A 197 11.28 -14.16 -12.97
CA ASP A 197 11.63 -15.30 -13.84
C ASP A 197 10.89 -16.59 -13.43
N ASP A 198 9.91 -16.52 -12.53
CA ASP A 198 9.12 -17.68 -12.12
C ASP A 198 8.37 -18.27 -13.33
N PRO A 199 8.62 -19.55 -13.70
CA PRO A 199 8.00 -20.18 -14.86
C PRO A 199 6.49 -20.37 -14.74
N GLN A 200 5.91 -20.17 -13.55
CA GLN A 200 4.46 -20.21 -13.33
C GLN A 200 3.76 -18.89 -13.65
N LEU A 201 4.52 -17.82 -13.92
CA LEU A 201 3.94 -16.53 -14.29
C LEU A 201 3.21 -16.60 -15.63
N GLY A 202 1.92 -16.28 -15.60
CA GLY A 202 1.11 -16.14 -16.80
C GLY A 202 1.52 -14.92 -17.65
N PRO A 203 0.81 -14.66 -18.76
CA PRO A 203 0.94 -13.40 -19.47
C PRO A 203 0.43 -12.23 -18.62
N LEU A 204 0.96 -11.03 -18.82
CA LEU A 204 0.58 -9.83 -18.07
C LEU A 204 -0.93 -9.56 -18.11
N SER A 205 -1.58 -9.85 -19.24
CA SER A 205 -3.03 -9.70 -19.42
C SER A 205 -3.87 -10.58 -18.48
N ALA A 206 -3.31 -11.67 -17.94
CA ALA A 206 -3.99 -12.50 -16.95
C ALA A 206 -4.17 -11.78 -15.60
N TYR A 207 -3.43 -10.69 -15.36
CA TYR A 207 -3.40 -9.93 -14.11
C TYR A 207 -4.11 -8.57 -14.21
N GLU A 208 -5.04 -8.41 -15.16
CA GLU A 208 -5.88 -7.21 -15.21
C GLU A 208 -6.77 -7.06 -13.98
N ARG A 209 -7.22 -8.17 -13.38
CA ARG A 209 -8.24 -8.19 -12.31
C ARG A 209 -7.73 -8.77 -11.00
N THR A 210 -8.36 -8.34 -9.91
CA THR A 210 -8.18 -8.93 -8.58
C THR A 210 -8.62 -10.40 -8.56
N GLY A 211 -7.92 -11.21 -7.74
CA GLY A 211 -8.14 -12.66 -7.67
C GLY A 211 -7.26 -13.50 -8.61
N ALA A 212 -6.46 -12.89 -9.48
CA ALA A 212 -5.54 -13.56 -10.41
C ALA A 212 -4.30 -14.21 -9.75
N GLY A 213 -4.31 -14.47 -8.43
CA GLY A 213 -3.18 -15.10 -7.72
C GLY A 213 -1.92 -14.24 -7.68
N ALA A 214 -2.04 -12.95 -7.36
CA ALA A 214 -0.90 -12.03 -7.28
C ALA A 214 -0.08 -12.26 -5.99
N GLY A 215 0.89 -13.17 -6.06
CA GLY A 215 1.99 -13.25 -5.09
C GLY A 215 3.19 -12.37 -5.51
N ASP A 216 4.30 -12.44 -4.77
CA ASP A 216 5.49 -11.64 -5.02
C ASP A 216 6.01 -11.70 -6.49
N PRO A 217 6.02 -12.87 -7.17
CA PRO A 217 6.39 -12.95 -8.59
C PRO A 217 5.53 -12.08 -9.52
N ALA A 218 4.23 -11.96 -9.23
CA ALA A 218 3.35 -11.14 -10.04
C ALA A 218 3.66 -9.65 -9.86
N TYR A 219 3.95 -9.19 -8.64
CA TYR A 219 4.38 -7.81 -8.38
C TYR A 219 5.70 -7.47 -9.08
N ALA A 220 6.62 -8.43 -9.11
CA ALA A 220 7.85 -8.33 -9.88
C ALA A 220 7.58 -8.15 -11.39
N LEU A 221 6.65 -8.93 -11.96
CA LEU A 221 6.19 -8.77 -13.34
C LEU A 221 5.53 -7.41 -13.58
N PHE A 222 4.71 -6.94 -12.64
CA PHE A 222 4.00 -5.65 -12.71
C PHE A 222 4.96 -4.46 -12.74
N HIS A 223 6.01 -4.52 -11.92
CA HIS A 223 7.09 -3.54 -11.97
C HIS A 223 7.76 -3.57 -13.36
N LEU A 224 8.19 -4.74 -13.84
CA LEU A 224 8.90 -4.85 -15.11
C LEU A 224 8.07 -4.29 -16.27
N ALA A 225 6.79 -4.61 -16.30
CA ALA A 225 5.83 -4.05 -17.26
C ALA A 225 5.73 -2.53 -17.14
N THR A 226 5.54 -2.00 -15.93
CA THR A 226 5.42 -0.55 -15.71
C THR A 226 6.69 0.19 -16.09
N ARG A 227 7.87 -0.38 -15.81
CA ARG A 227 9.17 0.17 -16.23
C ARG A 227 9.26 0.23 -17.75
N SER A 228 8.93 -0.86 -18.47
CA SER A 228 8.92 -0.87 -19.95
C SER A 228 7.93 0.17 -20.50
N LEU A 229 6.73 0.27 -19.90
CA LEU A 229 5.71 1.24 -20.30
C LEU A 229 6.18 2.69 -20.13
N VAL A 230 6.79 3.03 -18.99
CA VAL A 230 7.33 4.37 -18.73
C VAL A 230 8.48 4.69 -19.68
N GLN A 231 9.38 3.73 -19.93
CA GLN A 231 10.48 3.89 -20.89
C GLN A 231 9.95 4.15 -22.31
N GLN A 232 8.87 3.47 -22.71
CA GLN A 232 8.23 3.67 -24.00
C GLN A 232 7.53 5.04 -24.10
N ALA A 233 6.85 5.47 -23.04
CA ALA A 233 6.17 6.76 -23.00
C ALA A 233 7.14 7.95 -22.91
N GLY A 234 8.35 7.71 -22.40
CA GLY A 234 9.41 8.71 -22.29
C GLY A 234 9.34 9.58 -21.04
N GLU A 235 8.25 9.51 -20.27
CA GLU A 235 8.07 10.30 -19.04
C GLU A 235 7.22 9.57 -17.97
N PRO A 236 7.65 9.55 -16.69
CA PRO A 236 6.87 8.96 -15.59
C PRO A 236 5.51 9.64 -15.34
N SER A 237 5.36 10.91 -15.73
CA SER A 237 4.09 11.67 -15.62
C SER A 237 2.94 11.03 -16.40
N SER A 238 3.23 10.20 -17.40
CA SER A 238 2.21 9.43 -18.13
C SER A 238 1.37 8.54 -17.21
N LEU A 239 1.97 8.00 -16.14
CA LEU A 239 1.25 7.22 -15.13
C LEU A 239 0.18 8.06 -14.41
N LEU A 240 0.49 9.32 -14.10
CA LEU A 240 -0.44 10.24 -13.45
C LEU A 240 -1.49 10.75 -14.45
N THR A 241 -1.11 10.93 -15.71
CA THR A 241 -2.06 11.24 -16.78
C THR A 241 -3.09 10.13 -16.93
N PHE A 242 -2.68 8.87 -16.92
CA PHE A 242 -3.59 7.72 -16.86
C PHE A 242 -4.53 7.82 -15.65
N CYS A 243 -3.96 8.00 -14.45
CA CYS A 243 -4.73 8.10 -13.22
C CYS A 243 -5.80 9.20 -13.26
N ARG A 244 -5.45 10.40 -13.72
CA ARG A 244 -6.38 11.54 -13.85
C ARG A 244 -7.48 11.29 -14.87
N GLN A 245 -7.19 10.57 -15.96
CA GLN A 245 -8.20 10.24 -16.97
C GLN A 245 -9.23 9.26 -16.42
N VAL A 246 -8.79 8.22 -15.72
CA VAL A 246 -9.67 7.26 -15.03
C VAL A 246 -10.50 7.94 -13.95
N ALA A 247 -9.89 8.81 -13.13
CA ALA A 247 -10.59 9.58 -12.10
C ALA A 247 -11.73 10.45 -12.65
N ARG A 248 -11.62 10.89 -13.92
CA ARG A 248 -12.66 11.65 -14.64
C ARG A 248 -13.73 10.76 -15.28
N GLY A 249 -13.71 9.46 -15.01
CA GLY A 249 -14.68 8.49 -15.52
C GLY A 249 -14.37 7.96 -16.93
N ARG A 250 -13.18 8.23 -17.47
CA ARG A 250 -12.79 7.65 -18.76
C ARG A 250 -12.59 6.12 -18.61
N PRO A 251 -13.10 5.29 -19.54
CA PRO A 251 -12.81 3.86 -19.54
C PRO A 251 -11.30 3.61 -19.53
N TRP A 252 -10.82 2.70 -18.68
CA TRP A 252 -9.38 2.60 -18.39
C TRP A 252 -8.54 2.25 -19.63
N ARG A 253 -9.05 1.44 -20.57
CA ARG A 253 -8.33 1.13 -21.82
C ARG A 253 -8.15 2.37 -22.70
N GLU A 254 -9.16 3.24 -22.75
CA GLU A 254 -9.04 4.52 -23.45
C GLU A 254 -8.12 5.51 -22.72
N ALA A 255 -8.18 5.51 -21.38
CA ALA A 255 -7.28 6.30 -20.55
C ALA A 255 -5.82 5.87 -20.74
N PHE A 256 -5.59 4.55 -20.84
CA PHE A 256 -4.29 3.96 -21.13
C PHE A 256 -3.79 4.44 -22.49
N ALA A 257 -4.60 4.29 -23.54
CA ALA A 257 -4.23 4.75 -24.88
C ALA A 257 -3.95 6.26 -24.93
N GLY A 258 -4.76 7.07 -24.24
CA GLY A 258 -4.57 8.51 -24.15
C GLY A 258 -3.34 8.92 -23.34
N ALA A 259 -2.88 8.11 -22.39
CA ALA A 259 -1.73 8.42 -21.54
C ALA A 259 -0.40 7.94 -22.14
N PHE A 260 -0.39 6.77 -22.78
CA PHE A 260 0.83 6.12 -23.24
C PHE A 260 1.00 6.12 -24.76
N GLY A 261 -0.02 6.54 -25.53
CA GLY A 261 0.03 6.62 -26.99
C GLY A 261 -0.05 5.26 -27.71
N LEU A 262 -0.43 4.19 -27.02
CA LEU A 262 -0.68 2.87 -27.59
C LEU A 262 -1.84 2.16 -26.89
N SER A 263 -2.50 1.23 -27.59
CA SER A 263 -3.52 0.39 -26.93
C SER A 263 -2.86 -0.57 -25.93
N VAL A 264 -3.63 -0.99 -24.93
CA VAL A 264 -3.12 -1.94 -23.94
C VAL A 264 -2.83 -3.31 -24.56
N GLU A 265 -3.59 -3.71 -25.59
CA GLU A 265 -3.35 -4.95 -26.33
C GLU A 265 -2.03 -4.91 -27.10
N ALA A 266 -1.72 -3.76 -27.71
CA ALA A 266 -0.44 -3.54 -28.37
C ALA A 266 0.72 -3.57 -27.37
N PHE A 267 0.51 -2.99 -26.17
CA PHE A 267 1.48 -3.06 -25.09
C PHE A 267 1.71 -4.50 -24.63
N TYR A 268 0.64 -5.27 -24.38
CA TYR A 268 0.75 -6.68 -23.98
C TYR A 268 1.49 -7.52 -25.00
N ALA A 269 1.13 -7.41 -26.28
CA ALA A 269 1.78 -8.19 -27.34
C ALA A 269 3.30 -7.92 -27.37
N ARG A 270 3.68 -6.65 -27.28
CA ARG A 270 5.08 -6.22 -27.27
C ARG A 270 5.81 -6.67 -26.00
N PHE A 271 5.23 -6.43 -24.83
CA PHE A 271 5.84 -6.78 -23.55
C PHE A 271 6.12 -8.29 -23.45
N GLU A 272 5.20 -9.13 -23.92
CA GLU A 272 5.40 -10.58 -23.94
C GLU A 272 6.44 -11.04 -24.98
N GLU A 273 6.65 -10.27 -26.06
CA GLU A 273 7.76 -10.51 -26.96
C GLU A 273 9.10 -10.17 -26.31
N GLU A 274 9.19 -9.00 -25.66
CA GLU A 274 10.39 -8.56 -24.94
C GLU A 274 10.76 -9.53 -23.81
N ARG A 275 9.78 -10.00 -23.03
CA ARG A 275 9.99 -10.94 -21.91
C ARG A 275 10.54 -12.31 -22.33
N ARG A 276 10.35 -12.72 -23.59
CA ARG A 276 10.81 -14.02 -24.11
C ARG A 276 12.23 -13.98 -24.69
N ARG A 277 12.83 -12.80 -24.84
CA ARG A 277 14.18 -12.61 -25.38
C ARG A 277 15.21 -12.62 -24.26
#